data_AF-A0A9D3WCL1-F1
#
_entry.id   AF-A0A9D3WCL1-F1
#
_cell.length_a   1.000
_cell.length_b   1.000
_cell.length_c   1.000
_cell.angle_alpha   90.00
_cell.angle_beta   90.00
_cell.angle_gamma   90.00
#
_symmetry.space_group_name_H-M   'P 1'
#
loop_
_entity.id
_entity.type
_entity.pdbx_description
1 polymer ?
#
loop_
_entity_poly.entity_id
_entity_poly.type
_entity_poly.pdbx_seq_one_letter_code
_entity_poly.pdbx_strand_id
1 'polypeptide(L)'
;MQVVDLFAPYQRGGKIGLFSGAGVGKTVLIMELINNVTKAHGGFSVFAGVGERTREGNDLFREMIESGVIKLGGKQAESKCALVHGQMNEPLGARARVGLTGLTLAEHFRDAEGQDVLLFIDNIFCFTQVGWLIVEALETFYIACCMLLMWFDFFSSFFSFRQTLKCLLCLVEFHLLLVTNQLWLLTLEVFKSVVPPPRKVLSLLCKRFMCLLIT
;
A
#
# COMPACT_ATOMS: atom_id res chain seq x y z
N MET A 1 -32.50 -0.64 4.99
CA MET A 1 -32.08 -1.99 5.44
C MET A 1 -33.10 -3.15 5.28
N GLN A 2 -34.33 -2.97 4.77
CA GLN A 2 -35.33 -4.07 4.74
C GLN A 2 -35.05 -5.24 3.75
N VAL A 3 -34.28 -5.02 2.69
CA VAL A 3 -34.07 -6.05 1.65
C VAL A 3 -32.88 -6.97 1.96
N VAL A 4 -31.80 -6.42 2.52
CA VAL A 4 -30.57 -7.19 2.77
C VAL A 4 -30.75 -8.18 3.91
N ASP A 5 -31.42 -7.76 4.99
CA ASP A 5 -31.68 -8.62 6.15
C ASP A 5 -32.63 -9.79 5.83
N LEU A 6 -33.45 -9.65 4.77
CA LEU A 6 -34.40 -10.68 4.34
C LEU A 6 -33.74 -11.76 3.45
N PHE A 7 -32.85 -11.36 2.54
CA PHE A 7 -32.25 -12.27 1.55
C PHE A 7 -30.84 -12.76 1.92
N ALA A 8 -30.09 -12.00 2.71
CA ALA A 8 -28.70 -12.31 3.08
C ALA A 8 -28.43 -11.89 4.54
N PRO A 9 -28.91 -12.67 5.53
CA PRO A 9 -28.72 -12.33 6.93
C PRO A 9 -27.23 -12.33 7.30
N TYR A 10 -26.79 -11.24 7.91
CA TYR A 10 -25.42 -11.11 8.38
C TYR A 10 -25.20 -11.88 9.67
N GLN A 11 -24.33 -12.91 9.61
CA GLN A 11 -23.93 -13.64 10.81
C GLN A 11 -22.94 -12.81 11.64
N ARG A 12 -23.17 -12.76 12.95
CA ARG A 12 -22.23 -12.15 13.90
C ARG A 12 -20.91 -12.90 13.86
N GLY A 13 -19.80 -12.17 13.65
CA GLY A 13 -18.47 -12.75 13.44
C GLY A 13 -18.23 -13.37 12.06
N GLY A 14 -19.22 -13.28 11.15
CA GLY A 14 -19.10 -13.72 9.77
C GLY A 14 -18.29 -12.76 8.91
N LYS A 15 -17.77 -13.28 7.79
CA LYS A 15 -17.14 -12.47 6.74
C LYS A 15 -18.13 -12.26 5.60
N ILE A 16 -18.24 -11.02 5.14
CA ILE A 16 -19.19 -10.62 4.11
C ILE A 16 -18.41 -9.97 2.97
N GLY A 17 -18.71 -10.38 1.74
CA GLY A 17 -18.14 -9.79 0.53
C GLY A 17 -19.15 -8.92 -0.20
N LEU A 18 -18.87 -7.63 -0.35
CA LEU A 18 -19.68 -6.72 -1.16
C LEU A 18 -19.06 -6.57 -2.56
N PHE A 19 -19.44 -7.47 -3.47
CA PHE A 19 -19.04 -7.41 -4.88
C PHE A 19 -19.92 -6.40 -5.62
N SER A 20 -19.29 -5.39 -6.21
CA SER A 20 -20.00 -4.34 -6.96
C SER A 20 -18.98 -3.53 -7.77
N GLY A 21 -19.42 -2.90 -8.85
CA GLY A 21 -18.59 -2.02 -9.69
C GLY A 21 -18.39 -0.62 -9.08
N ALA A 22 -17.67 0.24 -9.80
CA ALA A 22 -17.58 1.66 -9.46
C ALA A 22 -18.93 2.38 -9.68
N GLY A 23 -19.30 3.29 -8.78
CA GLY A 23 -20.50 4.14 -8.95
C GLY A 23 -21.85 3.51 -8.55
N VAL A 24 -21.86 2.29 -8.03
CA VAL A 24 -23.08 1.58 -7.59
C VAL A 24 -23.53 1.89 -6.15
N GLY A 25 -22.91 2.87 -5.49
CA GLY A 25 -23.31 3.29 -4.14
C GLY A 25 -22.82 2.40 -3.00
N LYS A 26 -21.73 1.62 -3.17
CA LYS A 26 -21.11 0.81 -2.10
C LYS A 26 -20.87 1.62 -0.82
N THR A 27 -20.27 2.80 -0.96
CA THR A 27 -19.90 3.67 0.15
C THR A 27 -21.13 4.12 0.94
N VAL A 28 -22.23 4.43 0.24
CA VAL A 28 -23.51 4.80 0.87
C VAL A 28 -24.09 3.62 1.67
N LEU A 29 -24.04 2.42 1.10
CA LEU A 29 -24.47 1.21 1.81
C LEU A 29 -23.61 0.90 3.04
N ILE A 30 -22.28 1.09 2.95
CA ILE A 30 -21.36 0.89 4.07
C ILE A 30 -21.67 1.87 5.21
N MET A 31 -21.90 3.14 4.89
CA MET A 31 -22.27 4.14 5.90
C MET A 31 -23.62 3.84 6.54
N GLU A 32 -24.63 3.45 5.75
CA GLU A 32 -25.94 3.07 6.29
C GLU A 32 -25.82 1.84 7.20
N LEU A 33 -24.99 0.86 6.81
CA LEU A 33 -24.66 -0.31 7.64
C LEU A 33 -24.00 0.08 8.95
N ILE A 34 -22.97 0.93 8.91
CA ILE A 34 -22.30 1.44 10.11
C ILE A 34 -23.34 2.12 11.00
N ASN A 35 -24.10 3.08 10.48
CA ASN A 35 -25.07 3.85 11.25
C ASN A 35 -26.14 2.95 11.91
N ASN A 36 -26.64 1.95 11.18
CA ASN A 36 -27.67 1.04 11.69
C ASN A 36 -27.11 0.07 12.74
N VAL A 37 -25.94 -0.54 12.51
CA VAL A 37 -25.30 -1.44 13.48
C VAL A 37 -24.89 -0.67 14.74
N THR A 38 -24.37 0.54 14.58
CA THR A 38 -23.92 1.37 15.69
C THR A 38 -25.07 1.84 16.58
N LYS A 39 -26.26 2.09 16.00
CA LYS A 39 -27.47 2.45 16.73
C LYS A 39 -28.15 1.24 17.39
N ALA A 40 -28.16 0.09 16.73
CA ALA A 40 -28.87 -1.11 17.21
C ALA A 40 -28.04 -1.96 18.20
N HIS A 41 -26.74 -2.14 17.93
CA HIS A 41 -25.86 -3.05 18.69
C HIS A 41 -24.79 -2.33 19.52
N GLY A 42 -24.65 -1.01 19.37
CA GLY A 42 -23.76 -0.21 20.22
C GLY A 42 -22.26 -0.44 20.05
N GLY A 43 -21.84 -1.29 19.10
CA GLY A 43 -20.43 -1.62 18.84
C GLY A 43 -19.66 -0.55 18.06
N PHE A 44 -18.36 -0.78 17.90
CA PHE A 44 -17.44 0.07 17.15
C PHE A 44 -17.29 -0.38 15.70
N SER A 45 -17.00 0.56 14.79
CA SER A 45 -16.65 0.26 13.41
C SER A 45 -15.23 0.69 13.08
N VAL A 46 -14.49 -0.13 12.35
CA VAL A 46 -13.17 0.22 11.82
C VAL A 46 -13.24 0.17 10.30
N PHE A 47 -12.88 1.27 9.65
CA PHE A 47 -12.83 1.38 8.19
C PHE A 47 -11.38 1.45 7.73
N ALA A 48 -10.95 0.48 6.92
CA ALA A 48 -9.65 0.42 6.28
C ALA A 48 -9.79 0.70 4.77
N GLY A 49 -9.45 1.93 4.37
CA GLY A 49 -9.44 2.37 2.99
C GLY A 49 -8.11 2.06 2.31
N VAL A 50 -7.98 0.91 1.64
CA VAL A 50 -6.78 0.46 0.91
C VAL A 50 -6.86 0.86 -0.56
N GLY A 51 -6.01 1.78 -0.98
CA GLY A 51 -5.93 2.23 -2.37
C GLY A 51 -7.13 3.07 -2.80
N GLU A 52 -7.80 3.72 -1.86
CA GLU A 52 -8.92 4.61 -2.14
C GLU A 52 -8.45 5.95 -2.72
N ARG A 53 -9.34 6.61 -3.46
CA ARG A 53 -9.08 7.99 -3.92
C ARG A 53 -9.20 8.96 -2.76
N THR A 54 -8.37 10.00 -2.75
CA THR A 54 -8.40 11.04 -1.71
C THR A 54 -9.73 11.75 -1.63
N ARG A 55 -10.37 11.96 -2.79
CA ARG A 55 -11.73 12.52 -2.86
C ARG A 55 -12.74 11.63 -2.13
N GLU A 56 -12.77 10.34 -2.45
CA GLU A 56 -13.72 9.37 -1.88
C GLU A 56 -13.55 9.22 -0.37
N GLY A 57 -12.31 9.16 0.12
CA GLY A 57 -12.04 9.11 1.57
C GLY A 57 -12.45 10.40 2.31
N ASN A 58 -12.22 11.56 1.69
CA ASN A 58 -12.62 12.84 2.28
C ASN A 58 -14.14 13.06 2.25
N ASP A 59 -14.82 12.63 1.19
CA ASP A 59 -16.29 12.66 1.10
C ASP A 59 -16.88 11.78 2.21
N LEU A 60 -16.39 10.55 2.37
CA LEU A 60 -16.77 9.63 3.44
C LEU A 60 -16.56 10.22 4.84
N PHE A 61 -15.41 10.88 5.07
CA PHE A 61 -15.12 11.50 6.37
C PHE A 61 -16.13 12.59 6.73
N ARG A 62 -16.51 13.45 5.76
CA ARG A 62 -17.51 14.50 5.97
C ARG A 62 -18.90 13.91 6.22
N GLU A 63 -19.29 12.90 5.45
CA GLU A 63 -20.57 12.21 5.64
C GLU A 63 -20.64 11.50 7.01
N MET A 64 -19.52 10.97 7.51
CA MET A 64 -19.44 10.39 8.87
C MET A 64 -19.57 11.44 9.98
N ILE A 65 -19.11 12.67 9.74
CA ILE A 65 -19.32 13.79 10.66
C ILE A 65 -20.78 14.23 10.66
N GLU A 66 -21.37 14.40 9.47
CA GLU A 66 -22.77 14.82 9.30
C GLU A 66 -23.76 13.79 9.87
N SER A 67 -23.47 12.50 9.71
CA SER A 67 -24.27 11.41 10.28
C SER A 67 -24.08 11.22 11.79
N GLY A 68 -23.11 11.92 12.40
CA GLY A 68 -22.84 11.87 13.83
C GLY A 68 -22.12 10.61 14.32
N VAL A 69 -21.58 9.81 13.40
CA VAL A 69 -20.75 8.63 13.71
C VAL A 69 -19.37 9.07 14.22
N ILE A 70 -18.80 10.09 13.60
CA ILE A 70 -17.57 10.76 14.03
C ILE A 70 -17.95 12.12 14.61
N LYS A 71 -17.50 12.41 15.83
CA LYS A 71 -17.72 13.69 16.49
C LYS A 71 -16.40 14.42 16.66
N LEU A 72 -16.36 15.69 16.28
CA LEU A 72 -15.16 16.53 16.39
C LEU A 72 -15.16 17.37 17.68
N GLY A 73 -13.98 17.85 18.09
CA GLY A 73 -13.81 18.73 19.25
C GLY A 73 -13.92 18.00 20.59
N GLY A 74 -14.57 18.63 21.59
CA GLY A 74 -14.67 18.08 22.94
C GLY A 74 -15.48 16.79 23.07
N LYS A 75 -16.12 16.32 22.00
CA LYS A 75 -16.90 15.07 21.95
C LYS A 75 -16.21 13.95 21.19
N GLN A 76 -14.91 14.07 20.91
CA GLN A 76 -14.18 13.07 20.13
C GLN A 76 -14.19 11.68 20.77
N ALA A 77 -14.22 11.61 22.11
CA ALA A 77 -14.32 10.36 22.86
C ALA A 77 -15.63 9.58 22.63
N GLU A 78 -16.67 10.24 22.11
CA GLU A 78 -17.95 9.61 21.78
C GLU A 78 -18.02 9.11 20.32
N SER A 79 -16.91 9.22 19.56
CA SER A 79 -16.86 8.73 18.18
C SER A 79 -16.89 7.21 18.15
N LYS A 80 -17.68 6.64 17.25
CA LYS A 80 -17.88 5.19 17.17
C LYS A 80 -17.22 4.53 15.96
N CYS A 81 -16.48 5.31 15.17
CA CYS A 81 -15.77 4.83 13.99
C CYS A 81 -14.30 5.25 14.01
N ALA A 82 -13.41 4.32 13.69
CA ALA A 82 -12.00 4.57 13.41
C ALA A 82 -11.75 4.46 11.90
N LEU A 83 -11.10 5.46 11.31
CA LEU A 83 -10.74 5.50 9.89
C LEU A 83 -9.24 5.29 9.73
N VAL A 84 -8.85 4.32 8.90
CA VAL A 84 -7.47 4.06 8.49
C VAL A 84 -7.41 4.18 6.97
N HIS A 85 -6.63 5.13 6.46
CA HIS A 85 -6.51 5.35 5.03
C HIS A 85 -5.10 5.03 4.53
N GLY A 86 -5.04 4.32 3.41
CA GLY A 86 -3.86 4.07 2.59
C GLY A 86 -4.16 4.53 1.19
N GLN A 87 -3.87 5.78 0.91
CA GLN A 87 -4.31 6.47 -0.30
C GLN A 87 -3.60 5.95 -1.56
N MET A 88 -4.17 6.12 -2.76
CA MET A 88 -3.50 5.70 -4.01
C MET A 88 -2.15 6.40 -4.25
N ASN A 89 -1.96 7.60 -3.70
CA ASN A 89 -0.72 8.37 -3.79
C ASN A 89 0.38 7.84 -2.86
N GLU A 90 0.08 6.90 -1.97
CA GLU A 90 1.05 6.33 -1.05
C GLU A 90 1.85 5.17 -1.69
N PRO A 91 3.09 4.94 -1.23
CA PRO A 91 3.92 3.87 -1.73
C PRO A 91 3.25 2.51 -1.51
N LEU A 92 3.54 1.56 -2.41
CA LEU A 92 2.96 0.21 -2.39
C LEU A 92 3.12 -0.48 -1.02
N GLY A 93 4.26 -0.28 -0.35
CA GLY A 93 4.49 -0.84 0.98
C GLY A 93 3.55 -0.30 2.08
N ALA A 94 3.14 0.97 2.00
CA ALA A 94 2.18 1.55 2.93
C ALA A 94 0.78 0.98 2.69
N ARG A 95 0.35 0.93 1.42
CA ARG A 95 -0.94 0.36 1.02
C ARG A 95 -1.10 -1.12 1.41
N ALA A 96 -0.02 -1.91 1.31
CA ALA A 96 -0.01 -3.31 1.74
C ALA A 96 -0.25 -3.48 3.24
N ARG A 97 0.05 -2.48 4.08
CA ARG A 97 -0.03 -2.58 5.54
C ARG A 97 -1.33 -2.00 6.11
N VAL A 98 -1.99 -1.09 5.39
CA VAL A 98 -3.20 -0.41 5.86
C VAL A 98 -4.32 -1.38 6.26
N GLY A 99 -4.54 -2.44 5.48
CA GLY A 99 -5.51 -3.48 5.83
C GLY A 99 -5.19 -4.18 7.15
N LEU A 100 -3.90 -4.44 7.41
CA LEU A 100 -3.42 -5.05 8.65
C LEU A 100 -3.51 -4.08 9.84
N THR A 101 -3.26 -2.79 9.62
CA THR A 101 -3.46 -1.75 10.64
C THR A 101 -4.92 -1.68 11.06
N GLY A 102 -5.85 -1.69 10.11
CA GLY A 102 -7.28 -1.75 10.40
C GLY A 102 -7.67 -3.01 11.15
N LEU A 103 -7.11 -4.16 10.76
CA LEU A 103 -7.32 -5.43 11.47
C LEU A 103 -6.82 -5.37 12.92
N THR A 104 -5.64 -4.79 13.15
CA THR A 104 -5.05 -4.66 14.50
C THR A 104 -5.92 -3.81 15.42
N LEU A 105 -6.48 -2.71 14.91
CA LEU A 105 -7.43 -1.88 15.67
C LEU A 105 -8.71 -2.67 15.99
N ALA A 106 -9.22 -3.44 15.02
CA ALA A 106 -10.41 -4.25 15.25
C ALA A 106 -10.16 -5.38 16.27
N GLU A 107 -8.99 -6.01 16.23
CA GLU A 107 -8.58 -7.01 17.22
C GLU A 107 -8.42 -6.40 18.61
N HIS A 108 -7.91 -5.17 18.71
CA HIS A 108 -7.83 -4.49 19.99
C HIS A 108 -9.21 -4.26 20.61
N PHE A 109 -10.18 -3.75 19.85
CA PHE A 109 -11.55 -3.54 20.33
C PHE A 109 -12.27 -4.86 20.67
N ARG A 110 -11.95 -5.95 19.97
CA ARG A 110 -12.50 -7.28 20.24
C ARG A 110 -11.88 -7.91 21.50
N ASP A 111 -10.56 -7.93 21.62
CA ASP A 111 -9.84 -8.71 22.62
C ASP A 111 -9.61 -7.93 23.92
N ALA A 112 -9.30 -6.63 23.84
CA ALA A 112 -9.05 -5.80 25.02
C ALA A 112 -10.32 -5.17 25.58
N GLU A 113 -11.21 -4.69 24.71
CA GLU A 113 -12.47 -4.03 25.13
C GLU A 113 -13.68 -4.96 25.14
N GLY A 114 -13.57 -6.16 24.55
CA GLY A 114 -14.65 -7.16 24.56
C GLY A 114 -15.88 -6.76 23.75
N GLN A 115 -15.75 -5.84 22.79
CA GLN A 115 -16.87 -5.29 22.04
C GLN A 115 -17.07 -5.98 20.69
N ASP A 116 -18.30 -5.87 20.16
CA ASP A 116 -18.57 -6.23 18.77
C ASP A 116 -18.00 -5.18 17.84
N VAL A 117 -17.14 -5.62 16.92
CA VAL A 117 -16.45 -4.74 15.99
C VAL A 117 -16.85 -5.07 14.57
N LEU A 118 -17.20 -4.03 13.81
CA LEU A 118 -17.45 -4.13 12.39
C LEU A 118 -16.25 -3.60 11.60
N LEU A 119 -15.48 -4.50 10.99
CA LEU A 119 -14.33 -4.16 10.15
C LEU A 119 -14.75 -4.07 8.68
N PHE A 120 -14.50 -2.93 8.06
CA PHE A 120 -14.64 -2.70 6.63
C PHE A 120 -13.27 -2.57 5.97
N ILE A 121 -13.07 -3.28 4.85
CA ILE A 121 -11.87 -3.19 4.03
C ILE A 121 -12.29 -2.80 2.61
N ASP A 122 -12.07 -1.55 2.23
CA ASP A 122 -12.36 -1.04 0.89
C ASP A 122 -11.05 -0.54 0.26
N ASN A 123 -10.46 -1.17 -0.75
CA ASN A 123 -10.91 -2.35 -1.47
C ASN A 123 -9.95 -3.54 -1.24
N ILE A 124 -10.50 -4.72 -0.89
CA ILE A 124 -9.74 -5.96 -0.76
C ILE A 124 -9.02 -6.36 -2.07
N PHE A 125 -9.56 -5.97 -3.23
CA PHE A 125 -8.88 -6.14 -4.52
C PHE A 125 -7.61 -5.29 -4.61
N CYS A 126 -7.62 -4.06 -4.11
CA CYS A 126 -6.42 -3.23 -4.06
C CYS A 126 -5.37 -3.82 -3.12
N PHE A 127 -5.78 -4.41 -2.00
CA PHE A 127 -4.87 -5.11 -1.09
C PHE A 127 -4.16 -6.28 -1.79
N THR A 128 -4.91 -7.13 -2.48
CA THR A 128 -4.36 -8.28 -3.22
C THR A 128 -3.50 -7.85 -4.41
N GLN A 129 -3.91 -6.80 -5.15
CA GLN A 129 -3.13 -6.24 -6.25
C GLN A 129 -1.78 -5.71 -5.79
N VAL A 130 -1.75 -4.95 -4.69
CA VAL A 130 -0.50 -4.44 -4.11
C VAL A 130 0.39 -5.60 -3.63
N GLY A 131 -0.20 -6.63 -3.02
CA GLY A 131 0.52 -7.84 -2.64
C GLY A 131 1.19 -8.52 -3.84
N TRP A 132 0.47 -8.68 -4.95
CA TRP A 132 1.00 -9.26 -6.18
C TRP A 132 2.13 -8.41 -6.77
N LEU A 133 1.99 -7.08 -6.83
CA LEU A 133 3.04 -6.17 -7.33
C LEU A 133 4.33 -6.25 -6.50
N ILE A 134 4.23 -6.44 -5.18
CA ILE A 134 5.40 -6.59 -4.31
C ILE A 134 6.11 -7.92 -4.60
N VAL A 135 5.36 -9.01 -4.78
CA VAL A 135 5.93 -10.33 -5.09
C VAL A 135 6.63 -10.31 -6.44
N GLU A 136 6.00 -9.74 -7.47
CA GLU A 136 6.58 -9.62 -8.82
C GLU A 136 7.89 -8.83 -8.81
N ALA A 137 7.95 -7.74 -8.04
CA ALA A 137 9.18 -6.96 -7.89
C ALA A 137 10.30 -7.76 -7.21
N LEU A 138 9.97 -8.58 -6.21
CA LEU A 138 10.94 -9.44 -5.51
C LEU A 138 11.45 -10.58 -6.37
N GLU A 139 10.57 -11.23 -7.15
CA GLU A 139 10.97 -12.27 -8.10
C GLU A 139 11.91 -11.71 -9.17
N THR A 140 11.58 -10.55 -9.72
CA THR A 140 12.43 -9.86 -10.71
C THR A 140 13.81 -9.55 -10.14
N PHE A 141 13.88 -9.10 -8.88
CA PHE A 141 15.13 -8.83 -8.19
C PHE A 141 15.95 -10.12 -7.97
N TYR A 142 15.30 -11.20 -7.54
CA TYR A 142 15.96 -12.49 -7.31
C TYR A 142 16.53 -13.10 -8.60
N ILE A 143 15.77 -13.04 -9.70
CA ILE A 143 16.21 -13.52 -11.03
C ILE A 143 17.39 -12.68 -11.51
N ALA A 144 17.33 -11.34 -11.39
CA ALA A 144 18.43 -10.47 -11.78
C ALA A 144 19.70 -10.76 -10.96
N CYS A 145 19.56 -11.02 -9.66
CA CYS A 145 20.67 -11.39 -8.79
C CYS A 145 21.27 -12.76 -9.16
N CYS A 146 20.43 -13.76 -9.46
CA CYS A 146 20.88 -15.07 -9.94
C CYS A 146 21.62 -14.97 -11.28
N MET A 147 21.11 -14.17 -12.24
CA MET A 147 21.81 -13.93 -13.50
C MET A 147 23.18 -13.27 -13.27
N LEU A 148 23.25 -12.26 -12.38
CA LEU A 148 24.52 -11.63 -12.02
C LEU A 148 25.53 -12.61 -11.41
N LEU A 149 25.07 -13.53 -10.57
CA LEU A 149 25.92 -14.58 -9.98
C LEU A 149 26.40 -15.58 -11.04
N MET A 150 25.52 -16.06 -11.92
CA MET A 150 25.91 -16.95 -13.02
C MET A 150 26.94 -16.29 -13.97
N TRP A 151 26.76 -15.00 -14.25
CA TRP A 151 27.71 -14.23 -15.06
C TRP A 151 29.05 -13.99 -14.34
N PHE A 152 29.03 -13.81 -13.02
CA PHE A 152 30.25 -13.74 -12.21
C PHE A 152 31.04 -15.04 -12.29
N ASP A 153 30.38 -16.18 -12.10
CA ASP A 153 31.02 -17.49 -12.17
C ASP A 153 31.58 -17.78 -13.58
N PHE A 154 30.82 -17.44 -14.62
CA PHE A 154 31.27 -17.58 -16.01
C PHE A 154 32.51 -16.74 -16.32
N PHE A 155 32.52 -15.46 -15.96
CA PHE A 155 33.67 -14.59 -16.24
C PHE A 155 34.89 -14.87 -15.36
N SER A 156 34.69 -15.39 -14.14
CA SER A 156 35.79 -15.80 -13.27
C SER A 156 36.63 -16.94 -13.86
N SER A 157 36.06 -17.72 -14.78
CA SER A 157 36.72 -18.83 -15.47
C SER A 157 37.60 -18.39 -16.65
N PHE A 158 37.41 -17.18 -17.19
CA PHE A 158 38.08 -16.72 -18.41
C PHE A 158 39.01 -15.51 -18.22
N PHE A 159 38.87 -14.74 -17.14
CA PHE A 159 39.61 -13.48 -16.95
C PHE A 159 40.24 -13.35 -15.56
N SER A 160 41.37 -12.63 -15.48
CA SER A 160 42.03 -12.27 -14.22
C SER A 160 41.07 -11.47 -13.32
N PHE A 161 41.09 -11.74 -12.00
CA PHE A 161 40.16 -11.21 -10.98
C PHE A 161 39.87 -9.69 -11.09
N ARG A 162 40.87 -8.89 -11.47
CA ARG A 162 40.72 -7.43 -11.67
C ARG A 162 39.87 -7.03 -12.88
N GLN A 163 39.85 -7.83 -13.94
CA GLN A 163 39.03 -7.60 -15.12
C GLN A 163 37.58 -8.03 -14.87
N THR A 164 37.39 -9.18 -14.23
CA THR A 164 36.08 -9.72 -13.86
C THR A 164 35.30 -8.75 -12.97
N LEU A 165 35.97 -8.13 -11.99
CA LEU A 165 35.33 -7.16 -11.09
C LEU A 165 34.84 -5.89 -11.84
N LYS A 166 35.61 -5.41 -12.83
CA LYS A 166 35.23 -4.25 -13.65
C LYS A 166 34.05 -4.57 -14.57
N CYS A 167 34.06 -5.74 -15.19
CA CYS A 167 32.94 -6.21 -16.02
C CYS A 167 31.68 -6.42 -15.17
N LEU A 168 31.81 -6.98 -13.97
CA LEU A 168 30.67 -7.18 -13.07
C LEU A 168 30.10 -5.85 -12.57
N LEU A 169 30.93 -4.88 -12.17
CA LEU A 169 30.49 -3.54 -11.79
C LEU A 169 29.74 -2.83 -12.92
N CYS A 170 30.21 -2.98 -14.17
CA CYS A 170 29.55 -2.39 -15.33
C CYS A 170 28.21 -3.09 -15.65
N LEU A 171 28.14 -4.41 -15.49
CA LEU A 171 26.91 -5.21 -15.63
C LEU A 171 25.90 -4.88 -14.53
N VAL A 172 26.36 -4.72 -13.29
CA VAL A 172 25.53 -4.30 -12.15
C VAL A 172 24.99 -2.89 -12.38
N GLU A 173 25.79 -1.93 -12.84
CA GLU A 173 25.32 -0.60 -13.20
C GLU A 173 24.30 -0.64 -14.36
N PHE A 174 24.55 -1.45 -15.39
CA PHE A 174 23.65 -1.57 -16.55
C PHE A 174 22.32 -2.26 -16.20
N HIS A 175 22.35 -3.31 -15.37
CA HIS A 175 21.15 -3.97 -14.87
C HIS A 175 20.39 -3.08 -13.88
N LEU A 176 21.09 -2.38 -12.98
CA LEU A 176 20.48 -1.37 -12.14
C LEU A 176 19.82 -0.30 -12.98
N LEU A 177 20.43 0.20 -14.07
CA LEU A 177 19.83 1.18 -14.97
C LEU A 177 18.58 0.63 -15.70
N LEU A 178 18.56 -0.65 -16.09
CA LEU A 178 17.41 -1.29 -16.74
C LEU A 178 16.24 -1.53 -15.77
N VAL A 179 16.53 -2.01 -14.56
CA VAL A 179 15.55 -2.25 -13.50
C VAL A 179 15.09 -0.91 -12.89
N THR A 180 15.97 0.08 -12.80
CA THR A 180 15.65 1.40 -12.25
C THR A 180 15.02 2.35 -13.25
N ASN A 181 15.05 2.17 -14.57
CA ASN A 181 14.29 3.09 -15.45
C ASN A 181 12.77 3.06 -15.20
N GLN A 182 12.24 2.00 -14.57
CA GLN A 182 10.88 1.94 -14.02
C GLN A 182 10.81 2.35 -12.53
N LEU A 183 11.92 2.23 -11.79
CA LEU A 183 12.04 2.47 -10.34
C LEU A 183 12.66 3.82 -9.93
N TRP A 184 13.17 4.62 -10.87
CA TRP A 184 14.01 5.81 -10.60
C TRP A 184 13.22 6.91 -9.90
N LEU A 185 11.91 7.02 -10.22
CA LEU A 185 11.00 7.95 -9.56
C LEU A 185 10.70 7.53 -8.10
N LEU A 186 10.55 6.22 -7.85
CA LEU A 186 10.26 5.67 -6.51
C LEU A 186 11.47 5.70 -5.58
N THR A 187 12.69 5.49 -6.10
CA THR A 187 13.91 5.54 -5.28
C THR A 187 14.31 6.98 -4.93
N LEU A 188 14.04 7.97 -5.79
CA LEU A 188 14.34 9.38 -5.50
C LEU A 188 13.45 10.00 -4.42
N GLU A 189 12.18 9.59 -4.28
CA GLU A 189 11.34 10.07 -3.17
C GLU A 189 11.74 9.49 -1.81
N VAL A 190 12.16 8.21 -1.79
CA VAL A 190 12.70 7.57 -0.59
C VAL A 190 14.09 8.13 -0.24
N PHE A 191 14.90 8.54 -1.22
CA PHE A 191 16.22 9.15 -0.95
C PHE A 191 16.14 10.64 -0.58
N LYS A 192 15.21 11.42 -1.17
CA LYS A 192 15.03 12.85 -0.82
C LYS A 192 14.60 13.06 0.63
N SER A 193 13.96 12.07 1.25
CA SER A 193 13.50 12.14 2.64
C SER A 193 14.58 11.73 3.66
N VAL A 194 15.72 11.16 3.22
CA VAL A 194 16.70 10.59 4.16
C VAL A 194 18.07 11.30 4.13
N VAL A 195 18.57 11.83 3.01
CA VAL A 195 19.82 12.65 2.99
C VAL A 195 19.86 13.58 1.77
N PRO A 196 20.11 14.90 1.89
CA PRO A 196 20.38 15.73 0.72
C PRO A 196 21.78 15.41 0.16
N PRO A 197 21.94 15.06 -1.12
CA PRO A 197 23.27 14.78 -1.65
C PRO A 197 24.05 16.09 -1.87
N PRO A 198 25.37 16.11 -1.64
CA PRO A 198 26.21 17.26 -1.94
C PRO A 198 26.24 17.51 -3.46
N ARG A 199 26.01 18.78 -3.86
CA ARG A 199 25.86 19.27 -5.25
C ARG A 199 27.01 18.96 -6.23
N LYS A 200 28.08 18.28 -5.82
CA LYS A 200 29.30 18.06 -6.63
C LYS A 200 29.37 16.70 -7.34
N VAL A 201 28.49 15.74 -7.02
CA VAL A 201 28.56 14.38 -7.62
C VAL A 201 27.82 14.28 -8.96
N LEU A 202 26.82 15.15 -9.18
CA LEU A 202 26.00 15.11 -10.40
C LEU A 202 26.75 15.58 -11.67
N SER A 203 27.76 16.45 -11.53
CA SER A 203 28.51 16.98 -12.67
C SER A 203 29.63 16.06 -13.18
N LEU A 204 30.11 15.12 -12.35
CA LEU A 204 31.18 14.19 -12.75
C LEU A 204 30.65 12.96 -13.50
N LEU A 205 29.44 12.48 -13.14
CA LEU A 205 28.80 11.34 -13.80
C LEU A 205 28.36 11.68 -15.23
N CYS A 206 27.85 12.89 -15.47
CA CYS A 206 27.44 13.32 -16.81
C CYS A 206 28.64 13.47 -17.77
N LYS A 207 29.83 13.83 -17.28
CA LYS A 207 31.03 13.99 -18.13
C LYS A 207 31.68 12.67 -18.54
N ARG A 208 31.51 11.60 -17.75
CA ARG A 208 32.11 10.30 -18.04
C ARG A 208 31.30 9.47 -19.04
N PHE A 209 29.99 9.68 -19.12
CA PHE A 209 29.12 8.96 -20.06
C PHE A 209 29.31 9.39 -21.52
N MET A 210 29.75 10.62 -21.79
CA MET A 210 29.95 11.09 -23.17
C MET A 210 31.28 10.67 -23.80
N CYS A 211 32.23 10.13 -23.00
CA CYS A 211 33.57 9.79 -23.48
C CYS A 211 33.70 8.32 -23.93
N LEU A 212 32.75 7.45 -23.55
CA LEU A 212 32.83 6.01 -23.86
C LEU A 212 32.11 5.60 -25.16
N LEU A 213 31.59 6.56 -25.93
CA LEU A 213 30.79 6.31 -27.15
C LEU A 213 31.51 6.72 -28.45
N ILE A 214 32.79 7.14 -28.42
CA ILE A 214 33.54 7.58 -29.63
C ILE A 214 34.96 6.96 -29.76
N THR A 215 35.30 5.90 -29.03
CA THR A 215 36.57 5.14 -29.26
C THR A 215 36.35 3.67 -29.02
#